data_AF-A0A644Y5N8-F1
#
_entry.id   AF-A0A644Y5N8-F1
#
_cell.length_a   1.000
_cell.length_b   1.000
_cell.length_c   1.000
_cell.angle_alpha   90.00
_cell.angle_beta   90.00
_cell.angle_gamma   90.00
#
_symmetry.space_group_name_H-M   'P 1'
#
loop_
_entity.id
_entity.type
_entity.pdbx_description
1 polymer ?
#
loop_
_entity_poly.entity_id
_entity_poly.type
_entity_poly.pdbx_seq_one_letter_code
_entity_poly.pdbx_strand_id
1 'polypeptide(L)'
;MPEVQDILEQYGEGYRQSHRLSMVQHKAMNAILNCRTAKLGGHMDHCPECGYQRPSYNSCRNRHCPKCQTLSKERWIDAQKGDLLNADYFHVVFTVPQELNLWIYRNQKDCYNLLFRCVAETIQELSADKKYLGATTGHTAVLHTWGQNLSFHPHIHCIVPAGGLTQLSKWLPSRKKFFLPVKVLSRKFRGKFLALLKQQFPSIELSVLNECYHKEWVVYCKPSFKDVAFVVEYLGRYTNRVAISNNRILKLEDGQVSFKWRDYRDGSRWR
;
A
#
# COMPACT_ATOMS: atom_id res chain seq x y z
N MET A 1 -2.68 8.79 -24.79
CA MET A 1 -2.00 9.02 -23.50
C MET A 1 -1.02 7.89 -23.31
N PRO A 2 0.25 8.18 -22.97
CA PRO A 2 1.25 7.14 -22.78
C PRO A 2 0.89 6.25 -21.58
N GLU A 3 1.23 4.98 -21.71
CA GLU A 3 1.01 3.94 -20.72
C GLU A 3 2.32 3.33 -20.26
N VAL A 4 2.30 2.58 -19.15
CA VAL A 4 3.50 1.81 -18.72
C VAL A 4 3.95 0.85 -19.81
N GLN A 5 3.00 0.29 -20.57
CA GLN A 5 3.32 -0.61 -21.68
C GLN A 5 4.18 0.08 -22.73
N ASP A 6 3.82 1.30 -23.18
CA ASP A 6 4.57 2.06 -24.18
C ASP A 6 6.01 2.35 -23.72
N ILE A 7 6.19 2.67 -22.44
CA ILE A 7 7.53 2.88 -21.84
C ILE A 7 8.38 1.62 -21.94
N LEU A 8 7.79 0.46 -21.62
CA LEU A 8 8.50 -0.81 -21.67
C LEU A 8 8.76 -1.25 -23.12
N GLU A 9 7.87 -0.93 -24.06
CA GLU A 9 8.08 -1.21 -25.48
C GLU A 9 9.27 -0.41 -26.02
N GLN A 10 9.39 0.86 -25.64
CA GLN A 10 10.46 1.74 -26.13
C GLN A 10 11.81 1.51 -25.42
N TYR A 11 11.81 1.35 -24.09
CA TYR A 11 13.03 1.35 -23.29
C TYR A 11 13.31 0.02 -22.56
N GLY A 12 12.38 -0.93 -22.60
CA GLY A 12 12.45 -2.13 -21.78
C GLY A 12 13.58 -3.08 -22.15
N GLU A 13 13.94 -3.16 -23.44
CA GLU A 13 15.06 -4.01 -23.87
C GLU A 13 16.41 -3.43 -23.43
N GLY A 14 16.65 -2.14 -23.66
CA GLY A 14 17.85 -1.46 -23.16
C GLY A 14 17.98 -1.59 -21.63
N TYR A 15 16.87 -1.47 -20.90
CA TYR A 15 16.87 -1.65 -19.45
C TYR A 15 17.28 -3.06 -19.01
N ARG A 16 16.88 -4.12 -19.74
CA ARG A 16 17.29 -5.51 -19.46
C ARG A 16 18.77 -5.74 -19.72
N GLN A 17 19.32 -5.08 -20.73
CA GLN A 17 20.73 -5.23 -21.10
C GLN A 17 21.64 -4.52 -20.09
N SER A 18 21.22 -3.37 -19.57
CA SER A 18 22.02 -2.57 -18.65
C SER A 18 21.80 -2.87 -17.16
N HIS A 19 20.75 -3.61 -16.78
CA HIS A 19 20.44 -3.93 -15.38
C HIS A 19 20.16 -5.41 -15.16
N ARG A 20 20.63 -5.93 -14.02
CA ARG A 20 20.26 -7.28 -13.57
C ARG A 20 18.84 -7.28 -13.02
N LEU A 21 17.95 -8.03 -13.66
CA LEU A 21 16.58 -8.23 -13.19
C LEU A 21 16.40 -9.61 -12.59
N SER A 22 15.63 -9.68 -11.51
CA SER A 22 15.12 -10.94 -11.00
C SER A 22 14.16 -11.58 -12.02
N MET A 23 13.99 -12.90 -11.91
CA MET A 23 13.00 -13.64 -12.73
C MET A 23 11.58 -13.06 -12.58
N VAL A 24 11.21 -12.59 -11.38
CA VAL A 24 9.89 -11.98 -11.13
C VAL A 24 9.73 -10.67 -11.90
N GLN A 25 10.77 -9.84 -11.94
CA GLN A 25 10.76 -8.59 -12.70
C GLN A 25 10.67 -8.86 -14.21
N HIS A 26 11.45 -9.83 -14.73
CA HIS A 26 11.33 -10.25 -16.14
C HIS A 26 9.92 -10.72 -16.50
N LYS A 27 9.32 -11.58 -15.66
CA LYS A 27 7.94 -12.06 -15.86
C LYS A 27 6.93 -10.91 -15.82
N ALA A 28 7.07 -9.96 -14.90
CA ALA A 28 6.19 -8.80 -14.81
C ALA A 28 6.31 -7.92 -16.07
N MET A 29 7.54 -7.61 -16.50
CA MET A 29 7.82 -6.81 -17.69
C MET A 29 7.24 -7.47 -18.95
N ASN A 30 7.48 -8.76 -19.15
CA ASN A 30 6.90 -9.52 -20.27
C ASN A 30 5.37 -9.57 -20.23
N ALA A 31 4.77 -9.74 -19.05
CA ALA A 31 3.33 -9.75 -18.92
C ALA A 31 2.72 -8.40 -19.29
N ILE A 32 3.33 -7.28 -18.85
CA ILE A 32 2.85 -5.92 -19.17
C ILE A 32 2.98 -5.65 -20.68
N LEU A 33 4.13 -5.99 -21.28
CA LEU A 33 4.38 -5.82 -22.72
C LEU A 33 3.38 -6.55 -23.62
N ASN A 34 2.92 -7.73 -23.20
CA ASN A 34 2.00 -8.53 -24.00
C ASN A 34 0.52 -8.27 -23.63
N CYS A 35 0.25 -7.51 -22.56
CA CYS A 35 -1.09 -7.34 -22.03
C CYS A 35 -2.01 -6.62 -23.02
N ARG A 36 -3.20 -7.18 -23.28
CA ARG A 36 -4.18 -6.61 -24.24
C ARG A 36 -3.61 -6.47 -25.65
N THR A 37 -2.82 -7.44 -26.08
CA THR A 37 -2.31 -7.54 -27.46
C THR A 37 -2.70 -8.88 -28.08
N ALA A 38 -2.57 -8.99 -29.41
CA ALA A 38 -2.82 -10.23 -30.14
C ALA A 38 -1.98 -11.43 -29.64
N LYS A 39 -0.82 -11.19 -29.02
CA LYS A 39 0.04 -12.25 -28.45
C LYS A 39 -0.64 -13.07 -27.35
N LEU A 40 -1.66 -12.52 -26.69
CA LEU A 40 -2.43 -13.24 -25.66
C LEU A 40 -3.77 -13.79 -26.20
N GLY A 41 -4.00 -13.67 -27.51
CA GLY A 41 -5.29 -13.94 -28.13
C GLY A 41 -6.35 -12.92 -27.73
N GLY A 42 -7.57 -13.14 -28.22
CA GLY A 42 -8.71 -12.27 -27.97
C GLY A 42 -9.98 -12.79 -28.61
N HIS A 43 -11.01 -11.95 -28.59
CA HIS A 43 -12.28 -12.17 -29.27
C HIS A 43 -12.60 -10.95 -30.14
N MET A 44 -13.54 -11.12 -31.06
CA MET A 44 -14.09 -10.02 -31.84
C MET A 44 -15.45 -9.65 -31.24
N ASP A 45 -15.55 -8.45 -30.68
CA ASP A 45 -16.84 -7.88 -30.30
C ASP A 45 -17.56 -7.47 -31.58
N HIS A 46 -18.83 -7.85 -31.71
CA HIS A 46 -19.65 -7.53 -32.87
C HIS A 46 -20.94 -6.84 -32.42
N CYS A 47 -21.20 -5.63 -32.93
CA CYS A 47 -22.46 -4.95 -32.71
C CYS A 47 -23.54 -5.51 -33.66
N PRO A 48 -24.63 -6.12 -33.13
CA PRO A 48 -25.67 -6.70 -33.98
C PRO A 48 -26.49 -5.66 -34.74
N GLU A 49 -26.47 -4.38 -34.33
CA GLU A 49 -27.27 -3.31 -34.93
C GLU A 49 -26.57 -2.63 -36.11
N CYS A 50 -25.29 -2.28 -35.97
CA CYS A 50 -24.54 -1.54 -36.99
C CYS A 50 -23.39 -2.33 -37.64
N GLY A 51 -23.17 -3.58 -37.24
CA GLY A 51 -22.10 -4.44 -37.77
C GLY A 51 -20.68 -4.03 -37.34
N TYR A 52 -20.54 -3.00 -36.50
CA TYR A 52 -19.23 -2.57 -35.99
C TYR A 52 -18.52 -3.72 -35.26
N GLN A 53 -17.28 -3.99 -35.67
CA GLN A 53 -16.43 -5.01 -35.08
C GLN A 53 -15.25 -4.39 -34.35
N ARG A 54 -14.92 -4.91 -33.18
CA ARG A 54 -13.75 -4.47 -32.40
C ARG A 54 -12.99 -5.66 -31.82
N PRO A 55 -11.68 -5.77 -32.05
CA PRO A 55 -10.88 -6.77 -31.36
C PRO A 55 -10.78 -6.43 -29.87
N SER A 56 -11.01 -7.44 -29.04
CA SER A 56 -10.90 -7.39 -27.59
C SER A 56 -9.85 -8.41 -27.13
N TYR A 57 -8.65 -7.92 -26.85
CA TYR A 57 -7.52 -8.77 -26.47
C TYR A 57 -7.53 -9.17 -25.00
N ASN A 58 -7.01 -10.36 -24.72
CA ASN A 58 -6.95 -10.91 -23.38
C ASN A 58 -5.98 -10.15 -22.46
N SER A 59 -6.29 -10.17 -21.16
CA SER A 59 -5.48 -9.55 -20.13
C SER A 59 -4.35 -10.47 -19.68
N CYS A 60 -3.18 -9.92 -19.32
CA CYS A 60 -2.06 -10.75 -18.83
C CYS A 60 -2.28 -11.28 -17.40
N ARG A 61 -3.29 -10.76 -16.69
CA ARG A 61 -3.66 -11.10 -15.29
C ARG A 61 -2.54 -10.92 -14.25
N ASN A 62 -1.39 -10.37 -14.62
CA ASN A 62 -0.29 -10.12 -13.69
C ASN A 62 -0.67 -9.04 -12.67
N ARG A 63 -0.37 -9.29 -11.38
CA ARG A 63 -0.65 -8.37 -10.27
C ARG A 63 0.02 -6.99 -10.38
N HIS A 64 1.10 -6.90 -11.16
CA HIS A 64 1.86 -5.68 -11.40
C HIS A 64 1.43 -4.93 -12.67
N CYS A 65 0.44 -5.43 -13.41
CA CYS A 65 -0.04 -4.78 -14.63
C CYS A 65 -1.09 -3.69 -14.33
N PRO A 66 -0.89 -2.45 -14.80
CA PRO A 66 -1.83 -1.34 -14.55
C PRO A 66 -3.21 -1.54 -15.20
N LYS A 67 -3.36 -2.50 -16.13
CA LYS A 67 -4.60 -2.75 -16.89
C LYS A 67 -5.48 -3.88 -16.34
N CYS A 68 -4.95 -4.75 -15.47
CA CYS A 68 -5.56 -6.06 -15.19
C CYS A 68 -6.28 -6.18 -13.84
N GLN A 69 -5.93 -5.36 -12.85
CA GLN A 69 -6.28 -5.62 -11.45
C GLN A 69 -7.67 -5.13 -11.03
N THR A 70 -8.44 -4.48 -11.91
CA THR A 70 -9.72 -3.87 -11.53
C THR A 70 -10.71 -4.89 -10.98
N LEU A 71 -10.96 -6.00 -11.68
CA LEU A 71 -11.94 -6.99 -11.21
C LEU A 71 -11.48 -7.68 -9.92
N SER A 72 -10.20 -8.06 -9.83
CA SER A 72 -9.64 -8.66 -8.61
C SER A 72 -9.74 -7.72 -7.42
N LYS A 73 -9.49 -6.42 -7.63
CA LYS A 73 -9.67 -5.37 -6.63
C LYS A 73 -11.13 -5.29 -6.18
N GLU A 74 -12.09 -5.21 -7.10
CA GLU A 74 -13.51 -5.11 -6.73
C GLU A 74 -13.99 -6.36 -5.96
N ARG A 75 -13.60 -7.57 -6.40
CA ARG A 75 -13.90 -8.81 -5.67
C ARG A 75 -13.30 -8.83 -4.26
N TRP A 76 -12.08 -8.34 -4.12
CA TRP A 76 -11.44 -8.23 -2.81
C TRP A 76 -12.17 -7.21 -1.93
N ILE A 77 -12.54 -6.04 -2.47
CA ILE A 77 -13.33 -5.04 -1.74
C ILE A 77 -14.66 -5.63 -1.28
N ASP A 78 -15.37 -6.34 -2.16
CA ASP A 78 -16.66 -6.94 -1.85
C ASP A 78 -16.56 -7.99 -0.73
N ALA A 79 -15.58 -8.90 -0.82
CA ALA A 79 -15.31 -9.87 0.24
C ALA A 79 -15.01 -9.20 1.58
N GLN A 80 -14.18 -8.14 1.58
CA GLN A 80 -13.85 -7.41 2.79
C GLN A 80 -15.03 -6.62 3.36
N LYS A 81 -16.00 -6.18 2.55
CA LYS A 81 -17.23 -5.57 3.04
C LYS A 81 -18.06 -6.54 3.90
N GLY A 82 -18.01 -7.84 3.60
CA GLY A 82 -18.66 -8.88 4.40
C GLY A 82 -18.07 -9.07 5.80
N ASP A 83 -16.79 -8.72 6.00
CA ASP A 83 -16.08 -8.85 7.28
C ASP A 83 -16.20 -7.61 8.18
N LEU A 84 -16.87 -6.55 7.72
CA LEU A 84 -16.96 -5.28 8.46
C LEU A 84 -17.99 -5.38 9.60
N LEU A 85 -17.53 -4.99 10.77
CA LEU A 85 -18.41 -4.68 11.90
C LEU A 85 -19.22 -3.41 11.61
N ASN A 86 -20.46 -3.38 12.10
CA ASN A 86 -21.30 -2.19 12.10
C ASN A 86 -20.81 -1.18 13.15
N ALA A 87 -19.70 -0.52 12.85
CA ALA A 87 -19.04 0.48 13.70
C ALA A 87 -18.37 1.54 12.83
N ASP A 88 -18.06 2.72 13.41
CA ASP A 88 -17.15 3.66 12.77
C ASP A 88 -15.74 3.06 12.69
N TYR A 89 -14.88 3.61 11.83
CA TYR A 89 -13.49 3.18 11.70
C TYR A 89 -12.50 4.34 11.75
N PHE A 90 -11.25 4.01 12.06
CA PHE A 90 -10.11 4.89 11.98
C PHE A 90 -9.14 4.40 10.91
N HIS A 91 -8.62 5.35 10.13
CA HIS A 91 -7.49 5.12 9.25
C HIS A 91 -6.20 5.51 9.97
N VAL A 92 -5.38 4.50 10.26
CA VAL A 92 -4.09 4.66 10.93
C VAL A 92 -2.98 4.36 9.94
N VAL A 93 -1.92 5.16 9.88
CA VAL A 93 -0.77 4.93 8.99
C VAL A 93 0.50 4.95 9.80
N PHE A 94 1.28 3.88 9.71
CA PHE A 94 2.58 3.74 10.36
C PHE A 94 3.67 3.88 9.31
N THR A 95 4.57 4.84 9.53
CA THR A 95 5.68 5.14 8.62
C THR A 95 6.99 4.95 9.36
N VAL A 96 8.00 4.42 8.68
CA VAL A 96 9.37 4.36 9.20
C VAL A 96 10.23 5.49 8.65
N PRO A 97 11.28 5.91 9.39
CA PRO A 97 12.24 6.88 8.88
C PRO A 97 12.97 6.36 7.65
N GLN A 98 13.32 7.27 6.74
CA GLN A 98 14.00 6.95 5.48
C GLN A 98 15.39 6.34 5.69
N GLU A 99 16.00 6.55 6.85
CA GLU A 99 17.31 6.02 7.24
C GLU A 99 17.29 4.48 7.25
N LEU A 100 16.13 3.90 7.51
CA LEU A 100 15.93 2.44 7.48
C LEU A 100 15.65 1.92 6.06
N ASN A 101 15.43 2.78 5.05
CA ASN A 101 15.01 2.36 3.72
C ASN A 101 15.99 1.37 3.09
N LEU A 102 17.29 1.65 3.12
CA LEU A 102 18.29 0.77 2.52
C LEU A 102 18.32 -0.59 3.23
N TRP A 103 18.23 -0.59 4.56
CA TRP A 103 18.21 -1.81 5.35
C TRP A 103 16.97 -2.65 5.06
N ILE A 104 15.78 -2.02 5.05
CA ILE A 104 14.52 -2.68 4.76
C ILE A 104 14.50 -3.20 3.31
N TYR A 105 15.06 -2.44 2.36
CA TYR A 105 15.12 -2.86 0.96
C TYR A 105 15.99 -4.10 0.76
N ARG A 106 17.04 -4.28 1.56
CA ARG A 106 17.88 -5.48 1.53
C ARG A 106 17.24 -6.67 2.24
N ASN A 107 16.44 -6.42 3.28
CA ASN A 107 15.88 -7.43 4.17
C ASN A 107 14.34 -7.47 4.11
N GLN A 108 13.76 -7.36 2.90
CA GLN A 108 12.34 -7.08 2.69
C GLN A 108 11.40 -8.04 3.42
N LYS A 109 11.57 -9.35 3.26
CA LYS A 109 10.68 -10.36 3.87
C LYS A 109 10.60 -10.18 5.38
N ASP A 110 11.77 -10.12 6.02
CA ASP A 110 11.88 -10.06 7.47
C ASP A 110 11.46 -8.69 8.03
N CYS A 111 11.90 -7.60 7.39
CA CYS A 111 11.53 -6.26 7.82
C CYS A 111 10.04 -5.97 7.60
N TYR A 112 9.42 -6.47 6.52
CA TYR A 112 7.99 -6.30 6.31
C TYR A 112 7.17 -7.11 7.32
N ASN A 113 7.56 -8.36 7.60
CA ASN A 113 6.95 -9.15 8.68
C ASN A 113 7.08 -8.45 10.03
N LEU A 114 8.26 -7.89 10.31
CA LEU A 114 8.50 -7.11 11.52
C LEU A 114 7.63 -5.86 11.59
N LEU A 115 7.46 -5.13 10.47
CA LEU A 115 6.56 -3.97 10.41
C LEU A 115 5.13 -4.36 10.76
N PHE A 116 4.59 -5.42 10.13
CA PHE A 116 3.23 -5.90 10.42
C PHE A 116 3.08 -6.29 11.89
N ARG A 117 4.03 -7.05 12.43
CA ARG A 117 4.03 -7.45 13.84
C ARG A 117 4.03 -6.24 14.77
N CYS A 118 4.95 -5.29 14.58
CA CYS A 118 5.06 -4.14 15.45
C CYS A 118 3.83 -3.23 15.39
N VAL A 119 3.24 -3.07 14.20
CA VAL A 119 1.98 -2.34 14.03
C VAL A 119 0.83 -3.03 14.79
N ALA A 120 0.66 -4.34 14.58
CA ALA A 120 -0.40 -5.10 15.21
C ALA A 120 -0.31 -5.09 16.74
N GLU A 121 0.88 -5.39 17.28
CA GLU A 121 1.12 -5.37 18.71
C GLU A 121 0.93 -3.96 19.30
N THR A 122 1.36 -2.90 18.60
CA THR A 122 1.21 -1.52 19.09
C THR A 122 -0.27 -1.13 19.21
N ILE A 123 -1.08 -1.47 18.20
CA ILE A 123 -2.54 -1.21 18.24
C ILE A 123 -3.16 -2.02 19.39
N GLN A 124 -2.91 -3.32 19.44
CA GLN A 124 -3.52 -4.23 20.43
C GLN A 124 -3.15 -3.84 21.86
N GLU A 125 -1.87 -3.60 22.14
CA GLU A 125 -1.37 -3.26 23.47
C GLU A 125 -1.98 -1.94 23.98
N LEU A 126 -1.99 -0.90 23.14
CA LEU A 126 -2.54 0.40 23.53
C LEU A 126 -4.07 0.40 23.59
N SER A 127 -4.75 -0.38 22.76
CA SER A 127 -6.20 -0.53 22.84
C SER A 127 -6.65 -1.28 24.10
N ALA A 128 -5.92 -2.31 24.52
CA ALA A 128 -6.24 -3.06 25.73
C ALA A 128 -6.03 -2.26 27.03
N ASP A 129 -5.16 -1.26 27.01
CA ASP A 129 -4.90 -0.39 28.18
C ASP A 129 -6.11 0.51 28.50
N LYS A 130 -6.62 0.38 29.73
CA LYS A 130 -7.75 1.16 30.27
C LYS A 130 -7.51 2.67 30.26
N LYS A 131 -6.25 3.12 30.25
CA LYS A 131 -5.88 4.53 30.10
C LYS A 131 -6.31 5.09 28.74
N TYR A 132 -6.42 4.24 27.72
CA TYR A 132 -6.83 4.64 26.38
C TYR A 132 -8.21 4.10 26.03
N LEU A 133 -8.31 2.87 25.50
CA LEU A 133 -9.60 2.27 25.14
C LEU A 133 -10.10 1.28 26.19
N GLY A 134 -9.24 0.42 26.73
CA GLY A 134 -9.62 -0.62 27.69
C GLY A 134 -10.36 -1.81 27.06
N ALA A 135 -10.16 -2.06 25.76
CA ALA A 135 -10.80 -3.14 25.03
C ALA A 135 -9.90 -3.71 23.92
N THR A 136 -10.11 -4.99 23.60
CA THR A 136 -9.41 -5.67 22.51
C THR A 136 -10.04 -5.28 21.17
N THR A 137 -9.23 -4.74 20.26
CA THR A 137 -9.69 -4.38 18.91
C THR A 137 -9.03 -5.26 17.84
N GLY A 138 -9.67 -5.31 16.67
CA GLY A 138 -9.11 -5.91 15.46
C GLY A 138 -8.61 -4.83 14.50
N HIS A 139 -7.92 -5.22 13.42
CA HIS A 139 -7.60 -4.30 12.34
C HIS A 139 -7.29 -5.05 11.05
N THR A 140 -7.49 -4.39 9.92
CA THR A 140 -6.94 -4.82 8.62
C THR A 140 -5.72 -3.97 8.30
N ALA A 141 -4.60 -4.59 7.94
CA ALA A 141 -3.34 -3.91 7.62
C ALA A 141 -2.90 -4.19 6.18
N VAL A 142 -2.45 -3.15 5.47
CA VAL A 142 -1.95 -3.23 4.08
C VAL A 142 -0.61 -2.51 3.99
N LEU A 143 0.40 -3.22 3.46
CA LEU A 143 1.73 -2.68 3.21
C LEU A 143 1.77 -1.93 1.88
N HIS A 144 2.41 -0.76 1.90
CA HIS A 144 2.95 -0.10 0.72
C HIS A 144 4.44 0.08 0.84
N THR A 145 5.10 0.13 -0.32
CA THR A 145 6.54 0.28 -0.41
C THR A 145 6.98 1.49 -1.23
N TRP A 146 6.06 2.36 -1.65
CA TRP A 146 6.37 3.55 -2.43
C TRP A 146 5.54 4.77 -2.04
N GLY A 147 6.15 5.95 -2.22
CA GLY A 147 5.49 7.25 -2.12
C GLY A 147 4.76 7.65 -3.40
N GLN A 148 4.09 8.81 -3.38
CA GLN A 148 3.42 9.35 -4.57
C GLN A 148 4.42 9.59 -5.71
N ASN A 149 5.62 10.07 -5.41
CA ASN A 149 6.72 10.26 -6.36
C ASN A 149 7.46 8.95 -6.73
N LEU A 150 6.92 7.78 -6.35
CA LEU A 150 7.50 6.45 -6.59
C LEU A 150 8.79 6.14 -5.82
N SER A 151 9.25 7.02 -4.91
CA SER A 151 10.41 6.70 -4.05
C SER A 151 10.08 5.56 -3.11
N PHE A 152 11.07 4.70 -2.81
CA PHE A 152 10.90 3.63 -1.83
C PHE A 152 10.53 4.22 -0.46
N HIS A 153 9.37 3.80 0.05
CA HIS A 153 8.78 4.37 1.26
C HIS A 153 7.86 3.32 1.91
N PRO A 154 8.42 2.36 2.66
CA PRO A 154 7.63 1.34 3.34
C PRO A 154 6.76 1.94 4.43
N HIS A 155 5.45 1.71 4.36
CA HIS A 155 4.49 2.13 5.36
C HIS A 155 3.28 1.19 5.38
N ILE A 156 2.60 1.11 6.52
CA ILE A 156 1.41 0.27 6.69
C ILE A 156 0.19 1.16 6.90
N HIS A 157 -0.83 0.95 6.08
CA HIS A 157 -2.17 1.47 6.35
C HIS A 157 -2.98 0.45 7.13
N CYS A 158 -3.60 0.90 8.20
CA CYS A 158 -4.51 0.12 9.00
C CYS A 158 -5.91 0.75 8.98
N ILE A 159 -6.90 -0.12 8.90
CA ILE A 159 -8.27 0.21 9.23
C ILE A 159 -8.61 -0.47 10.53
N VAL A 160 -9.02 0.32 11.51
CA VAL A 160 -9.25 -0.12 12.89
C VAL A 160 -10.67 0.27 13.28
N PRO A 161 -11.51 -0.64 13.79
CA PRO A 161 -12.82 -0.28 14.32
C PRO A 161 -12.69 0.78 15.41
N ALA A 162 -13.66 1.68 15.47
CA ALA A 162 -13.77 2.72 16.48
C ALA A 162 -14.24 2.15 17.83
N GLY A 163 -13.64 1.07 18.29
CA GLY A 163 -14.00 0.35 19.51
C GLY A 163 -13.36 -1.03 19.57
N GLY A 164 -13.76 -1.80 20.57
CA GLY A 164 -13.30 -3.16 20.77
C GLY A 164 -14.17 -3.94 21.74
N LEU A 165 -13.83 -5.19 21.97
CA LEU A 165 -14.48 -6.05 22.95
C LEU A 165 -13.77 -5.97 24.30
N THR A 166 -14.54 -5.74 25.35
CA THR A 166 -14.08 -5.89 26.73
C THR A 166 -13.82 -7.36 27.06
N GLN A 167 -13.20 -7.64 28.20
CA GLN A 167 -13.02 -9.02 28.70
C GLN A 167 -14.34 -9.79 28.88
N LEU A 168 -15.46 -9.07 29.06
CA LEU A 168 -16.80 -9.65 29.15
C LEU A 168 -17.49 -9.77 27.78
N SER A 169 -16.74 -9.66 26.68
CA SER A 169 -17.24 -9.68 25.30
C SER A 169 -18.31 -8.63 24.99
N LYS A 170 -18.36 -7.55 25.78
CA LYS A 170 -19.22 -6.39 25.50
C LYS A 170 -18.48 -5.40 24.62
N TRP A 171 -19.15 -4.86 23.62
CA TRP A 171 -18.62 -3.80 22.77
C TRP A 171 -18.41 -2.51 23.56
N LEU A 172 -17.21 -1.94 23.48
CA LEU A 172 -16.84 -0.65 24.03
C LEU A 172 -16.46 0.29 22.89
N PRO A 173 -17.30 1.29 22.56
CA PRO A 173 -16.97 2.27 21.52
C PRO A 173 -15.87 3.22 21.99
N SER A 174 -14.98 3.58 21.07
CA SER A 174 -14.06 4.70 21.23
C SER A 174 -14.79 6.04 21.10
N ARG A 175 -14.10 7.14 21.38
CA ARG A 175 -14.66 8.48 21.16
C ARG A 175 -14.68 8.80 19.66
N LYS A 176 -15.75 9.42 19.15
CA LYS A 176 -15.98 9.69 17.71
C LYS A 176 -14.78 10.29 16.95
N LYS A 177 -13.97 11.14 17.59
CA LYS A 177 -12.80 11.79 16.96
C LYS A 177 -11.45 11.30 17.52
N PHE A 178 -11.48 10.31 18.41
CA PHE A 178 -10.31 9.94 19.19
C PHE A 178 -10.30 8.45 19.47
N PHE A 179 -9.38 7.77 18.79
CA PHE A 179 -9.09 6.36 19.00
C PHE A 179 -7.96 6.19 20.02
N LEU A 180 -6.72 6.52 19.64
CA LEU A 180 -5.53 6.48 20.47
C LEU A 180 -4.70 7.75 20.23
N PRO A 181 -3.98 8.30 21.24
CA PRO A 181 -3.11 9.44 21.04
C PRO A 181 -1.99 9.12 20.03
N VAL A 182 -1.89 9.91 18.97
CA VAL A 182 -0.91 9.71 17.88
C VAL A 182 0.54 9.68 18.39
N LYS A 183 0.90 10.57 19.33
CA LYS A 183 2.25 10.59 19.91
C LYS A 183 2.59 9.31 20.69
N VAL A 184 1.58 8.70 21.34
CA VAL A 184 1.76 7.45 22.08
C VAL A 184 1.93 6.28 21.10
N LEU A 185 1.06 6.21 20.08
CA LEU A 185 1.18 5.24 18.99
C LEU A 185 2.58 5.28 18.35
N SER A 186 3.02 6.48 17.95
CA SER A 186 4.32 6.70 17.32
C SER A 186 5.47 6.23 18.20
N ARG A 187 5.52 6.64 19.47
CA ARG A 187 6.63 6.28 20.38
C ARG A 187 6.66 4.80 20.72
N LYS A 188 5.49 4.19 20.96
CA LYS A 188 5.38 2.75 21.23
C LYS A 188 5.83 1.94 20.00
N PHE A 189 5.34 2.30 18.82
CA PHE A 189 5.74 1.66 17.56
C PHE A 189 7.24 1.79 17.31
N ARG A 190 7.81 3.00 17.42
CA ARG A 190 9.26 3.26 17.29
C ARG A 190 10.08 2.35 18.21
N GLY A 191 9.78 2.40 19.51
CA GLY A 191 10.53 1.63 20.51
C GLY A 191 10.47 0.12 20.23
N LYS A 192 9.28 -0.39 19.93
CA LYS A 192 9.04 -1.80 19.62
C LYS A 192 9.76 -2.24 18.36
N PHE A 193 9.63 -1.47 17.27
CA PHE A 193 10.27 -1.79 16.00
C PHE A 193 11.79 -1.80 16.12
N LEU A 194 12.39 -0.74 16.69
CA LEU A 194 13.85 -0.65 16.83
C LEU A 194 14.42 -1.71 17.77
N ALA A 195 13.74 -2.03 18.87
CA ALA A 195 14.18 -3.08 19.79
C ALA A 195 14.20 -4.46 19.11
N LEU A 196 13.11 -4.82 18.43
CA LEU A 196 13.02 -6.11 17.73
C LEU A 196 13.91 -6.15 16.48
N LEU A 197 14.09 -5.04 15.77
CA LEU A 197 15.01 -4.93 14.63
C LEU A 197 16.46 -5.20 15.10
N LYS A 198 16.88 -4.56 16.20
CA LYS A 198 18.20 -4.78 16.80
C LYS A 198 18.40 -6.23 17.25
N GLN A 199 17.37 -6.85 17.81
CA GLN A 199 17.42 -8.25 18.23
C GLN A 199 17.54 -9.20 17.03
N GLN A 200 16.77 -8.97 15.98
CA GLN A 200 16.73 -9.82 14.78
C GLN A 200 17.97 -9.62 13.89
N PHE A 201 18.52 -8.42 13.88
CA PHE A 201 19.68 -8.06 13.07
C PHE A 201 20.79 -7.43 13.91
N PRO A 202 21.61 -8.24 14.61
CA PRO A 202 22.73 -7.73 15.40
C PRO A 202 23.77 -6.95 14.58
N SER A 203 23.81 -7.17 13.26
CA SER A 203 24.71 -6.50 12.31
C SER A 203 24.23 -5.12 11.86
N ILE A 204 23.04 -4.68 12.25
CA ILE A 204 22.59 -3.33 11.91
C ILE A 204 23.48 -2.28 12.59
N GLU A 205 23.86 -1.25 11.84
CA GLU A 205 24.74 -0.21 12.35
C GLU A 205 24.09 0.55 13.51
N LEU A 206 24.81 0.64 14.63
CA LEU A 206 24.32 1.30 15.83
C LEU A 206 24.08 2.80 15.61
N SER A 207 24.85 3.44 14.72
CA SER A 207 24.65 4.83 14.29
C SER A 207 23.26 5.05 13.69
N VAL A 208 22.82 4.18 12.78
CA VAL A 208 21.50 4.22 12.13
C VAL A 208 20.39 4.03 13.18
N LEU A 209 20.55 3.07 14.08
CA LEU A 209 19.59 2.86 15.17
C LEU A 209 19.46 4.10 16.07
N ASN A 210 20.60 4.68 16.49
CA ASN A 210 20.63 5.86 17.35
C ASN A 210 19.93 7.04 16.67
N GLU A 211 20.23 7.30 15.40
CA GLU A 211 19.55 8.34 14.62
C GLU A 211 18.02 8.10 14.59
N CYS A 212 17.60 6.85 14.36
CA CYS A 212 16.18 6.50 14.36
C CYS A 212 15.50 6.62 15.74
N TYR A 213 16.23 6.41 16.84
CA TYR A 213 15.74 6.63 18.20
C TYR A 213 15.53 8.12 18.50
N HIS A 214 16.41 8.99 18.01
CA HIS A 214 16.33 10.44 18.21
C HIS A 214 15.27 11.13 17.34
N LYS A 215 14.82 10.49 16.25
CA LYS A 215 13.75 11.02 15.40
C LYS A 215 12.36 10.76 16.00
N GLU A 216 11.47 11.74 15.89
CA GLU A 216 10.04 11.49 16.09
C GLU A 216 9.47 10.80 14.84
N TRP A 217 8.87 9.63 15.04
CA TRP A 217 8.27 8.87 13.95
C TRP A 217 6.88 9.40 13.63
N VAL A 218 6.46 9.28 12.37
CA VAL A 218 5.15 9.75 11.94
C VAL A 218 4.17 8.58 11.96
N VAL A 219 3.19 8.70 12.85
CA VAL A 219 1.95 7.94 12.77
C VAL A 219 0.83 8.92 12.45
N TYR A 220 -0.03 8.54 11.52
CA TYR A 220 -1.25 9.28 11.24
C TYR A 220 -2.43 8.50 11.79
N CYS A 221 -3.40 9.18 12.39
CA CYS A 221 -4.66 8.56 12.83
C CYS A 221 -5.77 9.57 12.58
N LYS A 222 -6.73 9.20 11.73
CA LYS A 222 -7.95 9.99 11.49
C LYS A 222 -9.18 9.11 11.55
N PRO A 223 -10.35 9.66 11.93
CA PRO A 223 -11.61 9.04 11.59
C PRO A 223 -11.67 8.77 10.09
N SER A 224 -12.13 7.60 9.70
CA SER A 224 -12.39 7.30 8.29
C SER A 224 -13.54 8.15 7.76
N PHE A 225 -13.74 8.14 6.44
CA PHE A 225 -14.90 8.76 5.81
C PHE A 225 -16.20 8.18 6.40
N LYS A 226 -17.29 8.95 6.36
CA LYS A 226 -18.56 8.73 7.09
C LYS A 226 -19.23 7.36 6.90
N ASP A 227 -18.80 6.56 5.94
CA ASP A 227 -19.39 5.27 5.60
C ASP A 227 -18.32 4.17 5.56
N VAL A 228 -18.63 3.08 6.24
CA VAL A 228 -17.84 1.86 6.42
C VAL A 228 -17.45 1.25 5.07
N ALA A 229 -18.31 1.34 4.05
CA ALA A 229 -18.02 0.86 2.70
C ALA A 229 -16.84 1.61 2.04
N PHE A 230 -16.73 2.93 2.26
CA PHE A 230 -15.64 3.74 1.70
C PHE A 230 -14.28 3.36 2.30
N VAL A 231 -14.27 2.83 3.52
CA VAL A 231 -13.06 2.43 4.23
C VAL A 231 -12.37 1.26 3.55
N VAL A 232 -13.16 0.27 3.12
CA VAL A 232 -12.67 -0.88 2.38
C VAL A 232 -12.34 -0.51 0.94
N GLU A 233 -13.13 0.34 0.29
CA GLU A 233 -12.76 0.86 -1.03
C GLU A 233 -11.42 1.60 -1.01
N TYR A 234 -11.16 2.34 0.06
CA TYR A 234 -9.88 2.99 0.29
C TYR A 234 -8.75 1.95 0.38
N LEU A 235 -8.89 0.88 1.17
CA LEU A 235 -7.89 -0.21 1.22
C LEU A 235 -7.78 -1.01 -0.10
N GLY A 236 -8.86 -1.17 -0.85
CA GLY A 236 -8.82 -1.86 -2.13
C GLY A 236 -7.92 -1.16 -3.14
N ARG A 237 -7.86 0.18 -3.07
CA ARG A 237 -6.92 1.00 -3.89
C ARG A 237 -5.46 0.73 -3.60
N TYR A 238 -5.15 -0.08 -2.60
CA TYR A 238 -3.81 -0.28 -2.05
C TYR A 238 -3.37 -1.73 -2.14
N THR A 239 -4.29 -2.67 -1.98
CA THR A 239 -4.02 -4.11 -2.12
C THR A 239 -3.80 -4.56 -3.56
N ASN A 240 -4.48 -3.92 -4.51
CA ASN A 240 -4.50 -4.34 -5.91
C ASN A 240 -4.06 -3.25 -6.90
N ARG A 241 -3.48 -2.15 -6.38
CA ARG A 241 -2.92 -1.09 -7.23
C ARG A 241 -1.43 -1.29 -7.42
N VAL A 242 -0.99 -1.05 -8.63
CA VAL A 242 0.42 -1.08 -9.02
C VAL A 242 1.11 0.23 -8.62
N ALA A 243 2.45 0.28 -8.71
CA ALA A 243 3.23 1.45 -8.33
C ALA A 243 2.75 2.75 -9.00
N ILE A 244 2.38 2.69 -10.28
CA ILE A 244 1.86 3.82 -11.05
C ILE A 244 0.70 3.40 -11.95
N SER A 245 -0.38 4.20 -11.96
CA SER A 245 -1.50 4.05 -12.90
C SER A 245 -1.24 4.84 -14.17
N ASN A 246 -1.66 4.31 -15.34
CA ASN A 246 -1.48 4.97 -16.65
C ASN A 246 -1.94 6.45 -16.66
N ASN A 247 -3.05 6.79 -15.99
CA ASN A 247 -3.57 8.16 -15.91
C ASN A 247 -2.64 9.18 -15.22
N ARG A 248 -1.56 8.71 -14.57
CA ARG A 248 -0.53 9.59 -13.99
C ARG A 248 0.58 9.90 -14.96
N ILE A 249 0.77 9.10 -16.01
CA ILE A 249 1.80 9.32 -17.03
C ILE A 249 1.28 10.39 -17.99
N LEU A 250 2.06 11.45 -18.14
CA LEU A 250 1.69 12.63 -18.94
C LEU A 250 2.35 12.59 -20.31
N LYS A 251 3.65 12.31 -20.34
CA LYS A 251 4.47 12.40 -21.55
C LYS A 251 5.56 11.33 -21.57
N LEU A 252 5.91 10.96 -22.80
CA LEU A 252 7.02 10.09 -23.16
C LEU A 252 7.73 10.73 -24.36
N GLU A 253 8.73 11.56 -24.10
CA GLU A 253 9.44 12.36 -25.12
C GLU A 253 10.93 12.47 -24.74
N ASP A 254 11.82 12.52 -25.73
CA ASP A 254 13.25 12.78 -25.55
C ASP A 254 13.98 11.91 -24.51
N GLY A 255 13.63 10.62 -24.44
CA GLY A 255 14.23 9.70 -23.46
C GLY A 255 13.70 9.85 -22.03
N GLN A 256 12.69 10.70 -21.80
CA GLN A 256 12.16 11.03 -20.49
C GLN A 256 10.70 10.61 -20.32
N VAL A 257 10.35 10.22 -19.10
CA VAL A 257 8.97 9.92 -18.68
C VAL A 257 8.54 10.99 -17.69
N SER A 258 7.51 11.77 -18.04
CA SER A 258 6.90 12.73 -17.12
C SER A 258 5.61 12.16 -16.55
N PHE A 259 5.43 12.23 -15.23
CA PHE A 259 4.21 11.79 -14.56
C PHE A 259 3.81 12.76 -13.45
N LYS A 260 2.50 12.91 -13.21
CA LYS A 260 1.99 13.73 -12.12
C LYS A 260 1.93 12.99 -10.80
N TRP A 261 2.14 13.71 -9.71
CA TRP A 261 2.00 13.21 -8.35
C TRP A 261 1.43 14.27 -7.42
N ARG A 262 0.86 13.86 -6.28
CA ARG A 262 0.35 14.80 -5.26
C ARG A 262 1.41 15.07 -4.23
N ASP A 263 1.76 16.35 -4.06
CA ASP A 263 2.68 16.79 -3.03
C ASP A 263 1.92 17.10 -1.73
N TYR A 264 1.95 16.15 -0.80
CA TYR A 264 1.31 16.32 0.50
C TYR A 264 1.99 17.36 1.38
N ARG A 265 3.27 17.69 1.13
CA ARG A 265 4.00 18.74 1.86
C ARG A 265 3.61 20.13 1.36
N ASP A 266 3.26 20.24 0.09
CA ASP A 266 2.76 21.46 -0.54
C ASP A 266 1.22 21.43 -0.72
N GLY A 267 0.49 21.21 0.37
CA GLY A 267 -0.97 21.36 0.38
C GLY A 267 -1.74 20.38 -0.52
N SER A 268 -1.16 19.20 -0.83
CA SER A 268 -1.73 18.21 -1.76
C SER A 268 -1.88 18.69 -3.21
N ARG A 269 -1.07 19.66 -3.64
CA ARG A 269 -1.04 20.16 -5.02
C ARG A 269 -0.51 19.10 -5.99
N TRP A 270 -1.00 19.13 -7.22
CA TRP A 270 -0.45 18.30 -8.29
C TRP A 270 0.86 18.91 -8.79
N ARG A 271 1.90 18.09 -8.82
CA ARG A 271 3.20 18.35 -9.43
C ARG A 271 3.38 17.43 -10.62
#